data_AF-M7X937-F1
#
_entry.id   AF-M7X937-F1
#
_cell.length_a   1.000
_cell.length_b   1.000
_cell.length_c   1.000
_cell.angle_alpha   90.00
_cell.angle_beta   90.00
_cell.angle_gamma   90.00
#
_symmetry.space_group_name_H-M   'P 1'
#
loop_
_entity.id
_entity.type
_entity.pdbx_description
1 polymer ?
#
loop_
_entity_poly.entity_id
_entity_poly.type
_entity_poly.pdbx_seq_one_letter_code
_entity_poly.pdbx_strand_id
1 'polypeptide(L)'
;MDEKLKYNKVLWIEIGHCDGKHFLLGNPHTYKGRIHAYCPKKDTTFCISLCEITKMSKESRYWISGYLSGNEPAPPEEFDGETSVDYFQSQRYKSWEKQVKHFREKGELGE
;
A
#
# COMPACT_ATOMS: atom_id res chain seq x y z
N MET A 1 -10.63 -26.34 -8.05
CA MET A 1 -11.39 -25.28 -8.72
C MET A 1 -10.35 -24.25 -9.13
N ASP A 2 -10.02 -24.15 -10.42
CA ASP A 2 -9.01 -23.20 -10.91
C ASP A 2 -9.57 -21.78 -10.83
N GLU A 3 -9.27 -21.12 -9.72
CA GLU A 3 -9.58 -19.70 -9.57
C GLU A 3 -8.60 -18.92 -10.45
N LYS A 4 -9.07 -18.46 -11.61
CA LYS A 4 -8.25 -17.67 -12.53
C LYS A 4 -7.74 -16.43 -11.79
N LEU A 5 -6.42 -16.28 -11.72
CA LEU A 5 -5.77 -15.11 -11.15
C LEU A 5 -6.32 -13.84 -11.80
N LYS A 6 -6.98 -12.99 -11.00
CA LYS A 6 -7.54 -11.73 -11.47
C LYS A 6 -6.50 -10.63 -11.30
N TYR A 7 -5.99 -10.11 -12.42
CA TYR A 7 -5.05 -8.98 -12.44
C TYR A 7 -5.59 -7.84 -13.32
N ASN A 8 -5.19 -6.61 -12.99
CA ASN A 8 -5.58 -5.44 -13.76
C ASN A 8 -4.51 -5.09 -14.80
N LYS A 9 -4.86 -5.15 -16.09
CA LYS A 9 -3.94 -4.86 -17.20
C LYS A 9 -3.42 -3.42 -17.22
N VAL A 10 -4.12 -2.47 -16.58
CA VAL A 10 -3.63 -1.09 -16.48
C VAL A 10 -2.52 -0.93 -15.44
N LEU A 11 -2.41 -1.86 -14.49
CA LEU A 11 -1.37 -1.88 -13.46
C LEU A 11 -0.13 -2.64 -13.93
N TRP A 12 0.42 -2.25 -15.09
CA TRP A 12 1.58 -2.92 -15.67
C TRP A 12 2.92 -2.29 -15.30
N ILE A 13 3.93 -3.15 -15.16
CA ILE A 13 5.34 -2.81 -14.91
C ILE A 13 6.28 -3.64 -15.81
N GLU A 14 7.49 -3.17 -16.04
CA GLU A 14 8.62 -3.91 -16.61
C GLU A 14 9.73 -4.01 -15.56
N ILE A 15 10.43 -5.13 -15.52
CA ILE A 15 11.55 -5.39 -14.59
C ILE A 15 12.80 -5.78 -15.37
N GLY A 16 13.98 -5.54 -14.80
CA GLY A 16 15.24 -5.69 -15.53
C GLY A 16 15.64 -7.14 -15.87
N HIS A 17 15.14 -8.14 -15.13
CA HIS A 17 15.57 -9.54 -15.24
C HIS A 17 14.48 -10.49 -15.78
N CYS A 18 13.36 -9.95 -16.28
CA CYS A 18 12.31 -10.73 -16.92
C CYS A 18 11.61 -9.87 -17.98
N ASP A 19 11.68 -10.31 -19.24
CA ASP A 19 11.12 -9.55 -20.35
C ASP A 19 9.58 -9.49 -20.32
N GLY A 20 9.07 -8.33 -20.69
CA GLY A 20 7.64 -8.08 -20.91
C GLY A 20 6.93 -7.44 -19.72
N LYS A 21 5.62 -7.26 -19.88
CA LYS A 21 4.75 -6.64 -18.87
C LYS A 21 4.39 -7.64 -17.78
N HIS A 22 4.54 -7.19 -16.54
CA HIS A 22 4.11 -7.85 -15.33
C HIS A 22 3.02 -6.98 -14.68
N PHE A 23 2.18 -7.55 -13.81
CA PHE A 23 1.01 -6.86 -13.28
C PHE A 23 1.01 -6.82 -11.76
N LEU A 24 0.72 -5.65 -11.18
CA LEU A 24 0.64 -5.48 -9.73
C LEU A 24 -0.59 -6.22 -9.17
N LEU A 25 -0.40 -6.92 -8.06
CA LEU A 25 -1.44 -7.67 -7.35
C LEU A 25 -1.76 -7.08 -5.98
N GLY A 26 -0.75 -6.61 -5.23
CA GLY A 26 -0.97 -6.09 -3.88
C GLY A 26 0.19 -6.26 -2.92
N ASN A 27 -0.15 -6.50 -1.65
CA ASN A 27 0.80 -6.74 -0.56
C ASN A 27 1.14 -8.25 -0.46
N PRO A 28 2.42 -8.65 -0.52
CA PRO A 28 2.83 -10.05 -0.36
C PRO A 28 2.85 -10.51 1.11
N HIS A 29 2.54 -9.63 2.09
CA HIS A 29 2.58 -9.90 3.54
C HIS A 29 3.94 -10.43 4.04
N THR A 30 5.04 -10.06 3.37
CA THR A 30 6.40 -10.50 3.72
C THR A 30 7.19 -9.38 4.39
N TYR A 31 7.75 -8.45 3.62
CA TYR A 31 8.51 -7.30 4.11
C TYR A 31 7.83 -5.99 3.70
N LYS A 32 7.93 -4.97 4.57
CA LYS A 32 7.46 -3.62 4.26
C LYS A 32 8.10 -3.13 2.96
N GLY A 33 7.28 -2.62 2.05
CA GLY A 33 7.73 -2.10 0.75
C GLY A 33 7.91 -3.14 -0.36
N ARG A 34 7.77 -4.45 -0.08
CA ARG A 34 7.70 -5.48 -1.14
C ARG A 34 6.33 -5.46 -1.79
N ILE A 35 6.28 -5.57 -3.10
CA ILE A 35 5.07 -5.52 -3.91
C ILE A 35 4.87 -6.89 -4.56
N HIS A 36 3.65 -7.42 -4.50
CA HIS A 36 3.27 -8.67 -5.14
C HIS A 36 2.91 -8.40 -6.60
N ALA A 37 3.49 -9.17 -7.52
CA ALA A 37 3.32 -9.03 -8.96
C ALA A 37 3.10 -10.37 -9.66
N TYR A 38 2.47 -10.33 -10.84
CA TYR A 38 2.20 -11.47 -11.70
C TYR A 38 3.01 -11.41 -13.00
N CYS A 39 3.62 -12.53 -13.38
CA CYS A 39 4.29 -12.73 -14.66
C CYS A 39 3.40 -13.58 -15.58
N PRO A 40 2.79 -13.00 -16.64
CA PRO A 40 1.97 -13.78 -17.57
C PRO A 40 2.78 -14.76 -18.43
N LYS A 41 4.08 -14.49 -18.65
CA LYS A 41 4.96 -15.34 -19.48
C LYS A 41 5.29 -16.67 -18.79
N LYS A 42 5.45 -16.64 -17.47
CA LYS A 42 5.81 -17.81 -16.65
C LYS A 42 4.61 -18.37 -15.88
N ASP A 43 3.44 -17.75 -16.05
CA ASP A 43 2.21 -18.01 -15.30
C ASP A 43 2.45 -18.17 -13.78
N THR A 44 3.16 -17.20 -13.20
CA THR A 44 3.55 -17.26 -11.79
C THR A 44 3.54 -15.89 -11.13
N THR A 45 3.44 -15.87 -9.80
CA THR A 45 3.54 -14.64 -9.02
C THR A 45 4.89 -14.55 -8.32
N PHE A 46 5.33 -13.33 -8.04
CA PHE A 46 6.63 -13.05 -7.43
C PHE A 46 6.57 -11.74 -6.66
N CYS A 47 7.57 -11.50 -5.82
CA CYS A 47 7.69 -10.29 -5.04
C CYS A 47 8.82 -9.42 -5.61
N ILE A 48 8.59 -8.11 -5.64
CA ILE A 48 9.56 -7.11 -6.11
C ILE A 48 9.64 -5.92 -5.17
N SER A 49 10.71 -5.14 -5.29
CA SER A 49 10.87 -3.82 -4.71
C SER A 49 10.79 -2.74 -5.79
N LEU A 50 10.52 -1.49 -5.41
CA LEU A 50 10.43 -0.37 -6.35
C LEU A 50 11.69 -0.22 -7.23
N CYS A 51 12.87 -0.46 -6.68
CA CYS A 51 14.15 -0.36 -7.40
C CYS A 51 14.32 -1.40 -8.53
N GLU A 52 13.53 -2.47 -8.54
CA GLU A 52 13.57 -3.52 -9.58
C GLU A 52 12.76 -3.13 -10.82
N ILE A 53 11.90 -2.12 -10.71
CA ILE A 53 11.00 -1.67 -11.77
C ILE A 53 11.73 -0.69 -12.70
N THR A 54 11.83 -1.06 -13.98
CA THR A 54 12.48 -0.24 -15.00
C THR A 54 11.50 0.67 -15.73
N LYS A 55 10.27 0.21 -15.95
CA LYS A 55 9.16 1.00 -16.50
C LYS A 55 7.84 0.63 -15.86
N MET A 56 6.89 1.55 -15.88
CA MET A 56 5.55 1.33 -15.32
C MET A 56 4.52 2.22 -16.00
N SER A 57 3.25 1.80 -15.94
CA SER A 57 2.13 2.66 -16.33
C SER A 57 1.95 3.85 -15.39
N LYS A 58 1.20 4.86 -15.82
CA LYS A 58 0.84 6.02 -14.99
C LYS A 58 0.04 5.55 -13.76
N GLU A 59 -0.89 4.63 -13.96
CA GLU A 59 -1.73 4.04 -12.93
C GLU A 59 -0.89 3.27 -11.91
N SER A 60 0.08 2.48 -12.37
CA SER A 60 1.01 1.74 -11.50
C SER A 60 1.86 2.69 -10.65
N ARG A 61 2.30 3.81 -11.21
CA ARG A 61 3.06 4.82 -10.46
C ARG A 61 2.26 5.36 -9.28
N TYR A 62 1.01 5.77 -9.51
CA TYR A 62 0.15 6.26 -8.43
C TYR A 62 -0.21 5.16 -7.42
N TRP A 63 -0.51 3.97 -7.91
CA TRP A 63 -0.79 2.83 -7.06
C TRP A 63 0.39 2.50 -6.14
N ILE A 64 1.62 2.42 -6.68
CA ILE A 64 2.83 2.14 -5.90
C ILE A 64 3.12 3.28 -4.92
N SER A 65 2.92 4.53 -5.33
CA SER A 65 3.07 5.67 -4.42
C SER A 65 2.15 5.52 -3.21
N GLY A 66 0.85 5.29 -3.42
CA GLY A 66 -0.09 5.08 -2.31
C GLY A 66 0.22 3.83 -1.50
N TYR A 67 0.65 2.74 -2.15
CA TYR A 67 1.04 1.51 -1.49
C TYR A 67 2.24 1.71 -0.54
N LEU A 68 3.27 2.45 -0.97
CA LEU A 68 4.46 2.71 -0.19
C LEU A 68 4.26 3.76 0.90
N SER A 69 3.38 4.74 0.65
CA SER A 69 2.89 5.69 1.64
C SER A 69 2.22 4.98 2.84
N GLY A 70 1.63 3.81 2.62
CA GLY A 70 0.94 3.05 3.64
C GLY A 70 -0.53 3.47 3.79
N ASN A 71 -1.07 3.35 4.99
CA ASN A 71 -2.44 3.74 5.32
C ASN A 71 -2.45 4.87 6.32
N GLU A 72 -3.60 5.56 6.42
CA GLU A 72 -3.87 6.46 7.55
C GLU A 72 -3.63 5.71 8.88
N PRO A 73 -3.08 6.40 9.90
CA PRO A 73 -2.87 5.79 11.21
C PRO A 73 -4.22 5.34 11.78
N ALA A 74 -4.22 4.20 12.47
CA ALA A 74 -5.41 3.72 13.16
C ALA A 74 -5.82 4.72 14.27
N PRO A 75 -7.13 4.90 14.53
CA PRO A 75 -7.58 5.69 15.67
C PRO A 75 -7.01 5.11 16.98
N PRO A 76 -6.80 5.95 18.01
CA PRO A 76 -6.32 5.48 19.30
C PRO A 76 -7.33 4.53 19.93
N GLU A 77 -6.85 3.52 20.66
CA GLU A 77 -7.73 2.56 21.36
C GLU A 77 -8.57 3.26 22.43
N GLU A 78 -9.85 2.90 22.58
CA GLU A 78 -10.67 3.37 23.72
C GLU A 78 -10.19 2.73 25.03
N PHE A 79 -10.23 3.47 26.14
CA PHE A 79 -9.93 2.89 27.45
C PHE A 79 -11.20 2.42 28.15
N ASP A 80 -11.09 1.33 28.93
CA ASP A 80 -12.23 0.83 29.69
C ASP A 80 -12.70 1.87 30.72
N GLY A 81 -14.01 2.18 30.69
CA GLY A 81 -14.63 3.22 31.50
C GLY A 81 -14.45 4.67 31.00
N GLU A 82 -13.82 4.89 29.85
CA GLU A 82 -13.72 6.22 29.24
C GLU A 82 -15.05 6.65 28.61
N THR A 83 -15.49 7.88 28.88
CA THR A 83 -16.67 8.41 28.20
C THR A 83 -16.32 8.85 26.77
N SER A 84 -17.28 8.83 25.85
CA SER A 84 -17.03 9.31 24.48
C SER A 84 -16.53 10.77 24.45
N VAL A 85 -16.99 11.60 25.39
CA VAL A 85 -16.53 12.99 25.50
C VAL A 85 -15.05 13.05 25.87
N ASP A 86 -14.64 12.28 26.87
CA ASP A 86 -13.24 12.20 27.29
C ASP A 86 -12.35 11.66 26.16
N TYR A 87 -12.82 10.63 25.45
CA TYR A 87 -12.14 10.06 24.29
C TYR A 87 -11.87 11.10 23.20
N PHE A 88 -12.90 11.79 22.71
CA PHE A 88 -12.75 12.77 21.63
C PHE A 88 -11.97 14.02 22.05
N GLN A 89 -12.00 14.38 23.34
CA GLN A 89 -11.25 15.53 23.86
C GLN A 89 -9.81 15.18 24.29
N SER A 90 -9.48 13.89 24.36
CA SER A 90 -8.19 13.39 24.79
C SER A 90 -7.03 13.90 23.91
N GLN A 91 -5.83 13.99 24.50
CA GLN A 91 -4.62 14.39 23.76
C GLN A 91 -4.24 13.37 22.68
N ARG A 92 -4.48 12.07 22.93
CA ARG A 92 -4.24 11.00 21.96
C ARG A 92 -5.12 11.13 20.71
N TYR A 93 -6.41 11.48 20.89
CA TYR A 93 -7.32 11.69 19.76
C TYR A 93 -6.90 12.91 18.93
N LYS A 94 -6.59 14.03 19.58
CA LYS A 94 -6.07 15.25 18.92
C LYS A 94 -4.75 15.00 18.18
N SER A 95 -3.86 14.18 18.74
CA SER A 95 -2.60 13.80 18.08
C SER A 95 -2.84 12.91 16.86
N TRP A 96 -3.75 11.94 16.96
CA TRP A 96 -4.17 11.12 15.83
C TRP A 96 -4.79 11.98 14.70
N GLU A 97 -5.68 12.93 15.00
CA GLU A 97 -6.24 13.84 14.00
C GLU A 97 -5.16 14.64 13.25
N LYS A 98 -4.12 15.09 13.96
CA LYS A 98 -2.97 15.77 13.33
C LYS A 98 -2.21 14.83 12.39
N GLN A 99 -1.98 13.58 12.80
CA GLN A 99 -1.30 12.59 11.96
C GLN A 99 -2.14 12.20 10.73
N VAL A 100 -3.47 12.04 10.88
CA VAL A 100 -4.39 11.81 9.77
C VAL A 100 -4.37 12.99 8.80
N LYS A 101 -4.46 14.22 9.31
CA LYS A 101 -4.40 15.42 8.48
C LYS A 101 -3.07 15.48 7.71
N HIS A 102 -1.95 15.22 8.38
CA HIS A 102 -0.63 15.19 7.77
C HIS A 102 -0.56 14.12 6.66
N PHE A 103 -1.02 12.90 6.95
CA PHE A 103 -1.07 11.82 5.96
C PHE A 103 -1.92 12.18 4.74
N ARG A 104 -3.07 12.83 4.92
CA ARG A 104 -3.93 13.28 3.80
C ARG A 104 -3.28 14.36 2.96
N GLU A 105 -2.50 15.25 3.57
CA GLU A 105 -1.83 16.34 2.88
C GLU A 105 -0.53 15.92 2.19
N LYS A 106 0.21 14.96 2.76
CA LYS A 106 1.58 14.60 2.35
C LYS A 106 1.74 13.17 1.85
N GLY A 107 0.83 12.27 2.21
CA GLY A 107 0.93 10.85 1.89
C GLY A 107 2.00 10.13 2.72
N GLU A 108 2.37 10.62 3.89
CA GLU A 108 3.33 9.97 4.80
C GLU A 108 2.88 10.16 6.24
N LEU A 109 3.37 9.31 7.15
CA LEU A 109 3.11 9.48 8.59
C LEU A 109 4.00 10.61 9.11
N GLY A 110 3.40 11.61 9.76
CA GLY A 110 4.15 12.69 10.41
C GLY A 110 4.85 12.18 11.68
N GLU A 111 6.06 12.68 11.92
CA GLU A 111 6.84 12.42 13.15
C GLU A 111 6.17 13.01 14.42
#